data_AF-A0A973KJ54-F1
#
_entry.id   AF-A0A973KJ54-F1
#
_cell.length_a   1.000
_cell.length_b   1.000
_cell.length_c   1.000
_cell.angle_alpha   90.00
_cell.angle_beta   90.00
_cell.angle_gamma   90.00
#
_symmetry.space_group_name_H-M   'P 1'
#
loop_
_entity.id
_entity.type
_entity.pdbx_description
1 polymer ?
#
loop_
_entity_poly.entity_id
_entity_poly.type
_entity_poly.pdbx_seq_one_letter_code
_entity_poly.pdbx_strand_id
1 'polypeptide(L)' 'MMAATVLVTDTSGRVLVLDPSYKDHLDLPGGMVEADESPAQAAARELAEELGLTVPVGRLLAVDTSSAA' A
#
# COMPACT_ATOMS: atom_id res chain seq x y z
N MET A 1 -13.40 6.58 -5.08
CA MET A 1 -12.71 5.92 -3.95
C MET A 1 -11.22 5.93 -4.28
N MET A 2 -10.36 6.23 -3.31
CA MET A 2 -8.90 6.34 -3.52
C MET A 2 -8.19 5.42 -2.54
N ALA A 3 -7.26 4.63 -3.04
CA ALA A 3 -6.40 3.79 -2.23
C ALA A 3 -4.93 4.19 -2.43
N ALA A 4 -4.11 3.90 -1.43
CA ALA A 4 -2.66 4.04 -1.49
C ALA A 4 -2.02 2.67 -1.28
N THR A 5 -1.12 2.29 -2.18
CA THR A 5 -0.41 1.02 -2.15
C THR A 5 1.09 1.30 -2.07
N VAL A 6 1.82 0.50 -1.29
CA VAL A 6 3.26 0.69 -1.07
C VAL A 6 4.06 -0.42 -1.73
N LEU A 7 5.02 -0.03 -2.57
CA LEU A 7 6.04 -0.93 -3.10
C LEU A 7 7.24 -0.91 -2.15
N VAL A 8 7.41 -1.99 -1.38
CA VAL A 8 8.59 -2.18 -0.51
C VAL A 8 9.53 -3.18 -1.17
N THR A 9 10.80 -2.79 -1.30
CA THR A 9 11.85 -3.66 -1.83
C THR A 9 12.97 -3.86 -0.82
N ASP A 10 13.52 -5.07 -0.76
CA ASP A 10 14.76 -5.30 -0.04
C ASP A 10 15.99 -4.87 -0.86
N THR A 11 17.19 -5.01 -0.28
CA THR A 11 18.47 -4.65 -0.91
C THR A 11 18.82 -5.51 -2.13
N SER A 12 18.12 -6.63 -2.32
CA SER A 12 18.26 -7.52 -3.49
C SER A 12 17.21 -7.22 -4.56
N GLY A 13 16.34 -6.23 -4.35
CA GLY A 13 15.27 -5.85 -5.28
C GLY A 13 14.04 -6.75 -5.25
N ARG A 14 13.89 -7.63 -4.25
CA ARG A 14 12.67 -8.44 -4.09
C ARG A 14 11.54 -7.59 -3.52
N VAL A 15 10.32 -7.82 -4.00
CA VAL A 15 9.12 -7.09 -3.58
C VAL A 15 8.44 -7.80 -2.42
N LEU A 16 8.07 -7.04 -1.38
CA LEU A 16 7.19 -7.52 -0.32
C LEU A 16 5.75 -7.61 -0.85
N VAL A 17 5.13 -8.77 -0.64
CA VAL A 17 3.73 -9.05 -0.97
C VAL A 17 3.03 -9.65 0.24
N LEU A 18 1.73 -9.41 0.35
CA LEU A 18 0.85 -10.03 1.32
C LEU A 18 0.24 -11.29 0.71
N ASP A 19 -0.01 -12.29 1.55
CA ASP A 19 -0.81 -13.48 1.23
C ASP A 19 -2.06 -13.49 2.12
N PRO A 20 -3.12 -12.73 1.74
CA PRO A 20 -4.27 -12.52 2.60
C PRO A 20 -5.15 -13.77 2.63
N SER A 21 -5.53 -14.25 3.82
CA SER A 21 -6.36 -15.46 3.97
C SER A 21 -7.76 -15.37 3.37
N TYR A 22 -8.21 -14.18 2.96
CA TYR A 22 -9.54 -13.90 2.42
C TYR A 22 -9.56 -13.72 0.89
N LYS A 23 -8.41 -13.84 0.21
CA LYS A 23 -8.25 -13.70 -1.24
C LYS A 23 -7.35 -14.83 -1.76
N ASP A 24 -7.63 -15.32 -2.97
CA ASP A 24 -6.80 -16.35 -3.62
C ASP A 24 -5.62 -15.76 -4.41
N HIS A 25 -5.22 -14.52 -4.13
CA HIS A 25 -4.10 -13.85 -4.80
C HIS A 25 -3.28 -13.03 -3.83
N LEU A 26 -2.00 -12.90 -4.16
CA LEU A 26 -1.07 -12.02 -3.47
C LEU A 26 -1.47 -10.56 -3.71
N ASP A 27 -1.25 -9.73 -2.70
CA ASP A 27 -1.54 -8.30 -2.74
C ASP A 27 -0.31 -7.48 -2.34
N LEU A 28 -0.35 -6.18 -2.59
CA LEU A 28 0.64 -5.24 -2.06
C LEU A 28 0.09 -4.60 -0.78
N PRO A 29 0.95 -4.24 0.19
CA PRO A 29 0.50 -3.56 1.40
C PRO A 29 -0.09 -2.20 1.08
N GLY A 30 -1.11 -1.81 1.83
CA GLY A 30 -1.83 -0.57 1.62
C GLY A 30 -3.34 -0.71 1.75
N GLY A 31 -4.04 0.39 1.53
CA GLY A 31 -5.45 0.45 1.84
C GLY A 31 -6.11 1.76 1.44
N MET A 32 -7.31 1.96 1.98
CA MET A 32 -8.14 3.10 1.64
C MET A 32 -7.54 4.39 2.18
N VAL A 33 -7.61 5.46 1.39
CA VAL A 33 -7.30 6.80 1.89
C VAL A 33 -8.54 7.32 2.62
N GLU A 34 -8.40 7.57 3.91
CA GLU A 34 -9.46 8.19 4.72
C GLU A 34 -9.63 9.69 4.42
N ALA A 35 -10.75 10.28 4.86
CA ALA A 35 -11.12 11.65 4.47
C ALA A 35 -10.11 12.73 4.94
N ASP A 36 -9.43 12.51 6.06
CA ASP A 36 -8.56 13.49 6.71
C ASP A 36 -7.07 13.20 6.53
N GLU A 37 -6.72 12.31 5.59
CA GLU A 37 -5.33 11.92 5.33
C GLU A 37 -4.95 12.03 3.84
N SER A 38 -3.68 12.29 3.59
CA SER A 38 -3.09 12.19 2.25
C SER A 38 -2.77 10.72 1.90
N PRO A 39 -2.62 10.36 0.61
CA PRO A 39 -2.21 9.01 0.22
C PRO A 39 -0.91 8.52 0.87
N ALA A 40 0.03 9.43 1.14
CA ALA A 40 1.27 9.10 1.83
C ALA A 40 1.04 8.80 3.32
N GLN A 41 0.11 9.49 3.97
CA GLN A 41 -0.29 9.20 5.35
C GLN A 41 -1.03 7.87 5.45
N ALA A 42 -1.97 7.60 4.52
CA ALA A 42 -2.66 6.32 4.41
C ALA A 42 -1.65 5.17 4.24
N ALA A 43 -0.73 5.29 3.28
CA ALA A 43 0.34 4.33 3.07
C ALA A 43 1.18 4.05 4.33
N ALA A 44 1.54 5.09 5.08
CA ALA A 44 2.33 4.94 6.30
C ALA A 44 1.52 4.26 7.44
N ARG A 45 0.23 4.59 7.56
CA ARG A 45 -0.69 3.98 8.52
C ARG A 45 -0.88 2.50 8.23
N GLU A 46 -1.19 2.15 6.98
CA GLU A 46 -1.41 0.75 6.56
C GLU A 46 -0.15 -0.11 6.75
N LEU A 47 1.04 0.42 6.44
CA LEU A 47 2.31 -0.28 6.73
C LEU A 47 2.49 -0.57 8.23
N ALA A 48 2.08 0.35 9.10
CA ALA A 48 2.15 0.15 10.54
C ALA A 48 1.11 -0.87 11.03
N GLU A 49 -0.11 -0.82 10.50
CA GLU A 49 -1.23 -1.70 10.90
C GLU A 49 -1.06 -3.14 10.40
N GLU A 50 -0.68 -3.32 9.13
CA GLU A 50 -0.59 -4.64 8.49
C GLU A 50 0.73 -5.35 8.82
N LEU A 51 1.82 -4.60 8.95
CA LEU A 51 3.18 -5.16 9.01
C LEU A 51 3.97 -4.74 10.26
N GLY A 52 3.47 -3.81 11.07
CA GLY A 52 4.22 -3.24 12.19
C GLY A 52 5.44 -2.42 11.75
N LEU A 53 5.47 -1.94 10.50
CA LEU A 53 6.60 -1.22 9.93
C LEU A 53 6.39 0.29 9.97
N THR A 54 7.25 0.98 10.72
CA THR A 54 7.31 2.46 10.72
C THR A 54 8.49 2.91 9.86
N VAL A 55 8.24 3.09 8.56
CA VAL A 55 9.25 3.52 7.59
C VAL A 55 8.77 4.74 6.79
N PRO A 56 9.69 5.63 6.33
CA PRO A 56 9.29 6.75 5.49
C PRO A 56 8.70 6.29 4.16
N VAL A 57 7.51 6.81 3.81
CA VAL A 57 6.93 6.64 2.48
C VAL A 57 7.71 7.49 1.48
N GLY A 58 8.20 6.83 0.42
CA GLY A 58 9.02 7.46 -0.61
C GLY A 58 8.21 8.28 -1.62
N ARG A 59 8.83 8.52 -2.78
CA ARG A 59 8.17 9.23 -3.89
C ARG A 59 6.97 8.46 -4.45
N LEU A 60 6.00 9.19 -4.99
CA LEU A 60 4.92 8.60 -5.81
C LEU A 60 5.51 7.92 -7.04
N LEU A 61 5.09 6.67 -7.29
CA LEU A 61 5.57 5.86 -8.42
C LEU A 61 4.60 5.85 -9.60
N ALA A 62 3.31 5.69 -9.32
CA ALA A 62 2.25 5.60 -10.32
C ALA A 62 0.91 6.06 -9.73
N VAL A 63 -0.01 6.41 -10.62
CA VAL A 63 -1.44 6.62 -10.33
C VAL A 63 -2.20 5.85 -11.38
N ASP A 64 -3.16 5.04 -10.94
CA ASP A 64 -4.08 4.33 -11.81
C ASP A 64 -5.52 4.67 -11.44
N THR A 65 -6.41 4.59 -12.43
CA THR A 65 -7.83 4.85 -12.25
C THR A 65 -8.62 3.82 -13.05
N SER A 66 -9.58 3.16 -12.42
CA SER A 66 -10.61 2.42 -13.13
C SER A 66 -11.90 3.24 -13.17
N SER A 67 -12.59 3.21 -14.31
CA SER A 67 -13.97 3.64 -14.38
C SER A 67 -14.81 2.73 -13.48
N ALA A 68 -15.77 3.30 -12.75
CA ALA A 68 -16.82 2.48 -12.17
C ALA A 68 -17.53 1.75 -13.34
N ALA A 69 -17.57 0.42 -13.28
CA ALA A 69 -18.38 -0.39 -14.18
C ALA A 69 -19.86 -0.17 -13.91
#